data_AF-A0A6I3T9A5-F1
#
_entry.id   AF-A0A6I3T9A5-F1
#
_cell.length_a   1.000
_cell.length_b   1.000
_cell.length_c   1.000
_cell.angle_alpha   90.00
_cell.angle_beta   90.00
_cell.angle_gamma   90.00
#
_symmetry.space_group_name_H-M   'P 1'
#
loop_
_entity.id
_entity.type
_entity.pdbx_description
1 polymer ?
#
loop_
_entity_poly.entity_id
_entity_poly.type
_entity_poly.pdbx_seq_one_letter_code
_entity_poly.pdbx_strand_id
1 'polypeptide(L)'
;MTLETTAGGRVIDGWEKVNKFPWNDASGLPGPYSSDLWNNVSTKFAKGLRGRVNVVQTPDKLKNENTVWYNKEKPVIMRNRELGNVDEIVIHVLEPNSEIRTLGSLEIEELLSWGRDGD
;
A
#
# COMPACT_ATOMS: atom_id res chain seq x y z
N MET A 1 -2.39 6.40 12.23
CA MET A 1 -2.64 7.33 11.11
C MET A 1 -2.52 6.50 9.83
N THR A 2 -3.60 6.34 9.08
CA THR A 2 -3.67 5.67 7.77
C THR A 2 -3.39 6.67 6.63
N LEU A 3 -3.19 6.19 5.40
CA LEU A 3 -3.08 7.04 4.21
C LEU A 3 -4.27 8.02 4.13
N GLU A 4 -5.49 7.55 4.41
CA GLU A 4 -6.73 8.35 4.41
C GLU A 4 -6.83 9.40 5.54
N THR A 5 -5.90 9.37 6.52
CA THR A 5 -5.83 10.40 7.58
C THR A 5 -4.70 11.41 7.40
N THR A 6 -3.95 11.32 6.29
CA THR A 6 -3.04 12.39 5.86
C THR A 6 -3.71 13.36 4.90
N ALA A 7 -3.22 14.60 4.86
CA ALA A 7 -3.72 15.62 3.94
C ALA A 7 -3.66 15.20 2.45
N GLY A 8 -2.81 14.21 2.09
CA GLY A 8 -2.75 13.65 0.74
C GLY A 8 -3.81 12.58 0.44
N GLY A 9 -4.02 11.61 1.34
CA GLY A 9 -5.01 10.55 1.12
C GLY A 9 -6.45 10.98 1.37
N ARG A 10 -6.68 11.92 2.30
CA ARG A 10 -8.02 12.50 2.59
C ARG A 10 -8.58 13.37 1.46
N VAL A 11 -7.74 13.82 0.52
CA VAL A 11 -8.15 14.62 -0.65
C VAL A 11 -8.52 13.74 -1.85
N ILE A 12 -8.00 12.50 -1.92
CA ILE A 12 -8.21 11.61 -3.09
C ILE A 12 -9.29 10.57 -2.79
N ASP A 13 -9.36 10.06 -1.56
CA ASP A 13 -10.46 9.20 -1.12
C ASP A 13 -11.77 10.01 -1.07
N GLY A 14 -12.62 9.82 -2.08
CA GLY A 14 -13.88 10.58 -2.26
C GLY A 14 -13.85 11.67 -3.34
N TRP A 15 -12.75 11.87 -4.08
CA TRP A 15 -12.73 12.86 -5.16
C TRP A 15 -13.41 12.30 -6.42
N GLU A 16 -14.72 12.51 -6.57
CA GLU A 16 -15.52 12.05 -7.73
C GLU A 16 -14.88 12.41 -9.09
N LYS A 17 -14.12 13.51 -9.17
CA LYS A 17 -13.43 13.92 -10.40
C LYS A 17 -12.25 13.02 -10.73
N VAL A 18 -11.57 12.44 -9.74
CA VAL A 18 -10.46 11.51 -9.95
C VAL A 18 -10.99 10.14 -10.36
N ASN A 19 -12.06 9.65 -9.72
CA ASN A 19 -12.69 8.36 -10.06
C ASN A 19 -13.31 8.31 -11.48
N LYS A 20 -13.45 9.46 -12.15
CA LYS A 20 -13.90 9.56 -13.55
C LYS A 20 -12.77 9.32 -14.56
N PHE A 21 -11.52 9.36 -14.13
CA PHE A 21 -10.38 9.07 -15.00
C PHE A 21 -10.10 7.57 -15.05
N PRO A 22 -9.71 7.05 -16.22
CA PRO A 22 -9.32 5.66 -16.37
C PRO A 22 -8.21 5.29 -15.37
N TRP A 23 -8.28 4.08 -14.81
CA TRP A 23 -7.26 3.60 -13.87
C TRP A 23 -5.87 3.57 -14.51
N ASN A 24 -5.80 3.07 -15.75
CA ASN A 24 -4.61 2.96 -16.58
C ASN A 24 -5.02 2.87 -18.07
N ASP A 25 -4.02 2.73 -18.93
CA ASP A 25 -4.15 2.59 -20.39
C ASP A 25 -4.87 1.30 -20.81
N ALA A 26 -5.02 0.31 -19.93
CA ALA A 26 -5.75 -0.93 -20.21
C ALA A 26 -7.23 -0.69 -20.56
N SER A 27 -7.76 0.47 -20.21
CA SER A 27 -9.10 0.93 -20.62
C SER A 27 -9.20 1.40 -22.08
N GLY A 28 -8.06 1.56 -22.78
CA GLY A 28 -8.00 2.11 -24.14
C GLY A 28 -8.30 3.60 -24.24
N LEU A 29 -8.50 4.28 -23.10
CA LEU A 29 -8.79 5.71 -23.04
C LEU A 29 -7.50 6.50 -22.82
N PRO A 30 -7.30 7.64 -23.52
CA PRO A 30 -6.15 8.50 -23.27
C PRO A 30 -6.21 9.09 -21.86
N GLY A 31 -5.04 9.23 -21.22
CA GLY A 31 -4.91 9.78 -19.87
C GLY A 31 -5.40 11.23 -19.71
N PRO A 32 -5.41 11.77 -18.47
CA PRO A 32 -4.63 11.32 -17.32
C PRO A 32 -5.19 10.08 -16.62
N TYR A 33 -4.31 9.27 -16.01
CA TYR A 33 -4.69 8.04 -15.30
C TYR A 33 -4.76 8.23 -13.79
N SER A 34 -5.79 7.65 -13.17
CA SER A 34 -5.97 7.70 -11.71
C SER A 34 -4.83 7.00 -10.96
N SER A 35 -4.25 5.94 -11.52
CA SER A 35 -3.15 5.20 -10.89
C SER A 35 -1.90 6.07 -10.68
N ASP A 36 -1.58 7.00 -11.58
CA ASP A 36 -0.42 7.88 -11.46
C ASP A 36 -0.51 8.80 -10.24
N LEU A 37 -1.72 9.30 -9.96
CA LEU A 37 -1.98 10.13 -8.79
C LEU A 37 -1.82 9.33 -7.49
N TRP A 38 -2.46 8.16 -7.42
CA TRP A 38 -2.39 7.28 -6.26
C TRP A 38 -0.96 6.80 -5.98
N ASN A 39 -0.23 6.40 -7.03
CA ASN A 39 1.17 5.97 -6.93
C ASN A 39 2.05 7.06 -6.32
N ASN A 40 1.89 8.31 -6.77
CA ASN A 40 2.70 9.43 -6.28
C ASN A 40 2.36 9.81 -4.82
N VAL A 41 1.09 9.78 -4.44
CA VAL A 41 0.66 10.09 -3.06
C VAL A 41 1.08 9.00 -2.08
N SER A 42 0.85 7.73 -2.42
CA SER A 42 1.30 6.60 -1.60
C SER A 42 2.82 6.60 -1.42
N THR A 43 3.59 6.89 -2.48
CA THR A 43 5.05 6.97 -2.38
C THR A 43 5.51 8.08 -1.43
N LYS A 44 4.90 9.27 -1.48
CA LYS A 44 5.24 10.38 -0.58
C LYS A 44 4.87 10.09 0.87
N PHE A 45 3.71 9.48 1.10
CA PHE A 45 3.29 9.09 2.44
C PHE A 45 4.22 8.03 3.04
N ALA A 46 4.49 6.97 2.28
CA ALA A 46 5.33 5.87 2.74
C ALA A 46 6.75 6.34 3.09
N LYS A 47 7.30 7.31 2.36
CA LYS A 47 8.62 7.90 2.65
C LYS A 47 8.69 8.64 3.99
N GLY A 48 7.57 9.19 4.46
CA GLY A 48 7.49 9.89 5.75
C GLY A 48 7.27 9.00 6.96
N LEU A 49 7.09 7.68 6.77
CA LEU A 49 6.79 6.76 7.86
C LEU A 49 7.98 6.58 8.80
N ARG A 50 7.69 6.65 10.10
CA ARG A 50 8.62 6.40 11.19
C ARG A 50 7.96 5.62 12.32
N GLY A 51 8.76 4.88 13.10
CA GLY A 51 8.28 4.11 14.25
C GLY A 51 7.52 2.86 13.85
N ARG A 52 6.46 2.52 14.60
CA ARG A 52 5.55 1.42 14.28
C ARG A 52 4.59 1.77 13.14
N VAL A 53 4.62 0.98 12.08
CA VAL A 53 3.71 1.04 10.94
C VAL A 53 2.67 -0.06 11.05
N ASN A 54 1.39 0.30 11.00
CA ASN A 54 0.29 -0.68 10.95
C ASN A 54 -0.29 -0.66 9.54
N VAL A 55 -0.42 -1.84 8.93
CA VAL A 55 -0.94 -2.07 7.60
C VAL A 55 -2.23 -2.87 7.73
N VAL A 56 -3.28 -2.48 7.01
CA VAL A 56 -4.52 -3.26 6.94
C VAL A 56 -4.72 -3.69 5.49
N GLN A 57 -4.94 -4.98 5.25
CA GLN A 57 -5.17 -5.54 3.92
C GLN A 57 -6.28 -6.59 3.96
N THR A 58 -6.87 -6.86 2.81
CA THR A 58 -7.69 -8.07 2.61
C THR A 58 -6.81 -9.23 2.13
N PRO A 59 -7.17 -10.51 2.38
CA PRO A 59 -6.32 -11.66 2.06
C PRO A 59 -5.86 -11.69 0.59
N ASP A 60 -6.74 -11.32 -0.34
CA ASP A 60 -6.49 -11.29 -1.78
C ASP A 60 -5.45 -10.26 -2.22
N LYS A 61 -5.16 -9.26 -1.38
CA LYS A 61 -4.22 -8.17 -1.70
C LYS A 61 -2.82 -8.37 -1.11
N LEU A 62 -2.67 -9.29 -0.15
CA LEU A 62 -1.38 -9.52 0.52
C LEU A 62 -0.26 -9.92 -0.45
N LYS A 63 -0.56 -10.83 -1.39
CA LYS A 63 0.38 -11.38 -2.39
C LYS A 63 -0.04 -11.07 -3.83
N ASN A 64 -0.66 -9.92 -4.06
CA ASN A 64 -1.09 -9.52 -5.39
C ASN A 64 -0.15 -8.46 -5.97
N GLU A 65 0.61 -8.88 -6.99
CA GLU A 65 1.62 -8.05 -7.66
C GLU A 65 1.03 -6.87 -8.42
N ASN A 66 -0.29 -6.84 -8.66
CA ASN A 66 -0.94 -5.74 -9.37
C ASN A 66 -1.44 -4.63 -8.42
N THR A 67 -1.09 -4.69 -7.13
CA THR A 67 -1.55 -3.72 -6.12
C THR A 67 -0.55 -2.59 -5.90
N VAL A 68 -1.05 -1.42 -5.48
CA VAL A 68 -0.22 -0.30 -5.01
C VAL A 68 0.58 -0.69 -3.77
N TRP A 69 -0.02 -1.51 -2.89
CA TRP A 69 0.66 -2.11 -1.74
C TRP A 69 1.95 -2.81 -2.16
N TYR A 70 1.86 -3.77 -3.09
CA TYR A 70 3.01 -4.56 -3.51
C TYR A 70 4.06 -3.72 -4.26
N ASN A 71 3.63 -2.89 -5.21
CA ASN A 71 4.55 -2.20 -6.12
C ASN A 71 5.16 -0.91 -5.57
N LYS A 72 4.50 -0.26 -4.61
CA LYS A 72 4.88 1.09 -4.15
C LYS A 72 5.06 1.17 -2.65
N GLU A 73 4.09 0.71 -1.87
CA GLU A 73 4.11 0.93 -0.41
C GLU A 73 5.07 -0.03 0.28
N LYS A 74 4.99 -1.33 -0.01
CA LYS A 74 5.86 -2.36 0.57
C LYS A 74 7.36 -2.04 0.37
N PRO A 75 7.87 -1.76 -0.85
CA PRO A 75 9.30 -1.46 -1.03
C PRO A 75 9.77 -0.22 -0.27
N VAL A 76 8.92 0.82 -0.17
CA VAL A 76 9.27 2.05 0.55
C VAL A 76 9.27 1.83 2.06
N ILE A 77 8.29 1.10 2.59
CA ILE A 77 8.24 0.73 4.02
C ILE A 77 9.44 -0.13 4.39
N MET A 78 9.78 -1.12 3.56
CA MET A 78 10.96 -1.97 3.76
C MET A 78 12.25 -1.15 3.74
N ARG A 79 12.43 -0.25 2.77
CA ARG A 79 13.58 0.67 2.75
C ARG A 79 13.63 1.55 3.99
N ASN A 80 12.50 2.04 4.49
CA ASN A 80 12.47 2.84 5.72
C ASN A 80 12.79 2.02 6.97
N ARG A 81 12.47 0.73 6.99
CA ARG A 81 12.93 -0.20 8.04
C ARG A 81 14.44 -0.42 7.96
N GLU A 82 14.99 -0.65 6.77
CA GLU A 82 16.43 -0.80 6.55
C GLU A 82 17.23 0.46 6.96
N LEU A 83 16.65 1.65 6.75
CA LEU A 83 17.23 2.93 7.18
C LEU A 83 17.05 3.24 8.67
N GLY A 84 16.40 2.36 9.45
CA GLY A 84 16.13 2.57 10.87
C GLY A 84 15.08 3.65 11.17
N ASN A 85 14.28 4.05 10.16
CA ASN A 85 13.17 4.98 10.36
C ASN A 85 11.93 4.24 10.89
N VAL A 86 11.69 3.02 10.41
CA VAL A 86 10.56 2.16 10.82
C VAL A 86 11.08 1.06 11.73
N ASP A 87 10.56 1.00 12.95
CA ASP A 87 11.00 0.05 13.99
C ASP A 87 10.22 -1.28 13.90
N GLU A 88 8.93 -1.19 13.59
CA GLU A 88 8.01 -2.31 13.61
C GLU A 88 7.01 -2.19 12.46
N ILE A 89 6.74 -3.30 11.78
CA ILE A 89 5.66 -3.41 10.79
C ILE A 89 4.67 -4.44 11.33
N VAL A 90 3.41 -4.02 11.46
CA VAL A 90 2.30 -4.87 11.90
C VAL A 90 1.29 -4.94 10.78
N ILE A 91 0.86 -6.15 10.43
CA ILE A 91 -0.10 -6.38 9.35
C ILE A 91 -1.36 -7.01 9.92
N HIS A 92 -2.47 -6.33 9.68
CA HIS A 92 -3.82 -6.78 10.00
C HIS A 92 -4.52 -7.20 8.72
N VAL A 93 -5.10 -8.39 8.73
CA VAL A 93 -5.88 -8.97 7.64
C VAL A 93 -7.36 -8.84 7.99
N LEU A 94 -8.11 -8.12 7.15
CA LEU A 94 -9.56 -8.05 7.24
C LEU A 94 -10.15 -9.21 6.45
N GLU A 95 -10.62 -10.22 7.16
CA GLU A 95 -11.21 -11.42 6.60
C GLU A 95 -12.61 -11.14 6.02
N PRO A 96 -13.12 -11.94 5.06
CA PRO A 96 -14.44 -11.72 4.44
C PRO A 96 -15.61 -11.74 5.43
N ASN A 97 -15.45 -12.40 6.58
CA ASN A 97 -16.41 -12.42 7.68
C ASN A 97 -16.34 -11.15 8.56
N SER A 98 -15.58 -10.14 8.16
CA SER A 98 -15.32 -8.90 8.90
C SER A 98 -14.49 -9.07 10.18
N GLU A 99 -13.88 -10.24 10.40
CA GLU A 99 -12.90 -10.41 11.48
C GLU A 99 -11.55 -9.83 11.08
N ILE A 100 -10.81 -9.34 12.07
CA ILE A 100 -9.45 -8.84 11.88
C ILE A 100 -8.46 -9.82 12.50
N ARG A 101 -7.63 -10.43 11.66
CA ARG A 101 -6.52 -11.29 12.08
C ARG A 101 -5.21 -10.54 11.96
N THR A 102 -4.42 -10.49 13.03
CA THR A 102 -3.06 -9.91 12.96
C THR A 102 -2.07 -11.02 12.59
N LEU A 103 -1.22 -10.76 11.59
CA LEU A 103 -0.18 -11.71 11.18
C LEU A 103 0.91 -11.82 12.25
N GLY A 104 1.43 -13.03 12.44
CA GLY A 104 2.63 -13.27 13.25
C GLY A 104 3.88 -12.72 12.58
N SER A 105 4.95 -12.50 13.37
CA SER A 105 6.21 -11.94 12.87
C SER A 105 6.80 -12.77 11.72
N LEU A 106 6.77 -14.10 11.81
CA LEU A 106 7.26 -14.99 10.75
C LEU A 106 6.44 -14.83 9.45
N GLU A 107 5.11 -14.81 9.55
CA GLU A 107 4.22 -14.58 8.40
C GLU A 107 4.50 -13.23 7.74
N ILE A 108 4.78 -12.19 8.54
CA ILE A 108 5.14 -10.87 8.04
C ILE A 108 6.47 -10.90 7.30
N GLU A 109 7.51 -11.54 7.84
CA GLU A 109 8.81 -11.63 7.16
C GLU A 109 8.71 -12.43 5.85
N GLU A 110 7.98 -13.55 5.85
CA GLU A 110 7.69 -14.32 4.63
C GLU A 110 6.94 -13.49 3.59
N LEU A 111 5.96 -12.68 4.02
CA LEU A 111 5.22 -11.81 3.11
C LEU A 111 6.09 -10.68 2.55
N LEU A 112 6.96 -10.11 3.38
CA LEU A 112 7.85 -9.03 2.98
C LEU A 112 8.99 -9.53 2.08
N SER A 113 9.48 -10.76 2.27
CA SER A 113 10.46 -11.41 1.40
C SER A 113 9.86 -11.99 0.11
N TRP A 114 8.55 -12.28 0.11
CA TRP A 114 7.88 -12.81 -1.08
C TRP A 114 8.00 -11.87 -2.28
N GLY A 115 8.44 -12.42 -3.42
CA GLY A 115 8.63 -11.70 -4.68
C GLY A 115 9.94 -10.90 -4.79
N ARG A 116 10.88 -11.11 -3.86
CA ARG A 116 12.24 -10.51 -3.91
C ARG A 116 13.25 -11.39 -4.67
N ASP A 117 12.95 -12.66 -4.92
CA ASP A 117 13.82 -13.65 -5.57
C ASP A 117 13.61 -13.73 -7.10
N GLY A 118 13.77 -12.59 -7.78
CA GLY A 118 13.64 -12.51 -9.23
C GLY A 118 14.55 -11.43 -9.82
N ASP A 119 15.85 -11.73 -9.87
CA ASP A 119 16.84 -11.16 -10.80
C ASP A 119 17.52 -12.33 -11.54
#